data_AF-A0A0C2GGM2-F1
#
_entry.id   AF-A0A0C2GGM2-F1
#
_cell.length_a   1.000
_cell.length_b   1.000
_cell.length_c   1.000
_cell.angle_alpha   90.00
_cell.angle_beta   90.00
_cell.angle_gamma   90.00
#
_symmetry.space_group_name_H-M   'P 1'
#
loop_
_entity.id
_entity.type
_entity.pdbx_description
1 polymer ?
#
loop_
_entity_poly.entity_id
_entity_poly.type
_entity_poly.pdbx_seq_one_letter_code
_entity_poly.pdbx_strand_id
1 'polypeptide(L)'
;MQLVIAISANLVAVLALLGFIDSILLYLGELIGQGPWTLEILLGYVMFPVAFVMGVTENVHETLLVARLIGTKTAVNEFVAYKKLGELISSEPQEISV
;
A
#
# COMPACT_ATOMS: atom_id res chain seq x y z
N MET A 1 -1.03 -31.41 -0.86
CA MET A 1 0.09 -30.79 -0.13
C MET A 1 0.98 -29.93 -1.02
N GLN A 2 1.44 -30.40 -2.19
CA GLN A 2 2.38 -29.65 -3.05
C GLN A 2 1.88 -28.27 -3.50
N LEU A 3 0.59 -28.13 -3.83
CA LEU A 3 0.00 -26.84 -4.23
C LEU A 3 0.13 -25.77 -3.14
N VAL A 4 -0.15 -26.13 -1.89
CA VAL A 4 -0.09 -25.20 -0.75
C VAL A 4 1.34 -24.73 -0.53
N ILE A 5 2.32 -25.64 -0.58
CA ILE A 5 3.74 -25.30 -0.41
C ILE A 5 4.21 -24.35 -1.54
N ALA A 6 3.79 -24.60 -2.79
CA ALA A 6 4.15 -23.75 -3.91
C ALA A 6 3.58 -22.33 -3.78
N ILE A 7 2.31 -22.19 -3.37
CA ILE A 7 1.67 -20.90 -3.14
C ILE A 7 2.36 -20.16 -1.97
N SER A 8 2.62 -20.85 -0.86
CA SER A 8 3.30 -20.25 0.29
C SER A 8 4.72 -19.78 -0.05
N ALA A 9 5.49 -20.57 -0.80
CA ALA A 9 6.83 -20.19 -1.22
C ALA A 9 6.82 -18.96 -2.14
N ASN A 10 5.86 -18.88 -3.08
CA ASN A 10 5.72 -17.72 -3.95
C ASN A 10 5.35 -16.46 -3.17
N LEU A 11 4.41 -16.55 -2.21
CA LEU A 11 4.05 -15.42 -1.34
C LEU A 11 5.24 -14.91 -0.54
N VAL A 12 6.03 -15.81 0.06
CA VAL A 12 7.26 -15.43 0.79
C VAL A 12 8.26 -14.76 -0.15
N ALA A 13 8.45 -15.27 -1.37
CA ALA A 13 9.35 -14.67 -2.34
C ALA A 13 8.92 -13.25 -2.75
N VAL A 14 7.63 -13.03 -3.01
CA VAL A 14 7.08 -11.70 -3.36
C VAL A 14 7.22 -10.73 -2.20
N LEU A 15 6.89 -11.14 -0.97
CA LEU A 15 7.02 -10.28 0.22
C LEU A 15 8.48 -9.96 0.54
N ALA A 16 9.41 -10.90 0.33
CA ALA A 16 10.84 -10.66 0.50
C ALA A 16 11.37 -9.67 -0.55
N LEU A 17 10.95 -9.80 -1.81
CA LEU A 17 11.30 -8.86 -2.87
C LEU A 17 10.74 -7.46 -2.59
N LEU A 18 9.49 -7.37 -2.11
CA LEU A 18 8.86 -6.12 -1.71
C LEU A 18 9.69 -5.41 -0.63
N GLY A 19 10.00 -6.12 0.46
CA GLY A 19 10.80 -5.57 1.56
C GLY A 19 12.22 -5.20 1.14
N PHE A 20 12.81 -5.94 0.20
CA PHE A 20 14.10 -5.59 -0.39
C PHE A 20 14.04 -4.28 -1.18
N ILE A 21 13.01 -4.09 -2.02
CA ILE A 21 12.81 -2.85 -2.76
C ILE A 21 12.57 -1.68 -1.81
N ASP A 22 11.72 -1.86 -0.80
CA ASP A 22 11.48 -0.83 0.23
C ASP A 22 12.76 -0.45 0.97
N SER A 23 13.64 -1.41 1.26
CA SER A 23 14.93 -1.14 1.90
C SER A 23 15.88 -0.33 0.99
N ILE A 24 15.90 -0.64 -0.32
CA ILE A 24 16.67 0.15 -1.30
C ILE A 24 16.11 1.58 -1.39
N LEU A 25 14.78 1.73 -1.49
CA LEU A 25 14.14 3.04 -1.59
C LEU A 25 14.37 3.88 -0.34
N LEU A 26 14.35 3.26 0.84
CA LEU A 26 14.68 3.92 2.10
C LEU A 26 16.13 4.42 2.10
N TYR A 27 17.09 3.58 1.71
CA TYR A 27 18.50 3.95 1.63
C TYR A 27 18.74 5.09 0.62
N LEU A 28 18.09 5.05 -0.55
CA LEU A 28 18.16 6.13 -1.53
C LEU A 28 17.51 7.42 -1.02
N GLY A 29 16.40 7.30 -0.28
CA GLY A 29 15.74 8.42 0.38
C GLY A 29 16.65 9.14 1.37
N GLU A 30 17.27 8.37 2.26
CA GLU A 30 18.23 8.87 3.23
C GLU A 30 19.41 9.58 2.54
N LEU A 31 19.90 9.03 1.41
CA LEU A 31 21.00 9.64 0.65
C LEU A 31 20.62 11.00 0.04
N ILE A 32 19.37 11.17 -0.39
CA ILE A 32 18.86 12.43 -0.97
C ILE A 32 18.41 13.41 0.14
N GLY A 33 18.37 12.97 1.40
CA GLY A 33 17.89 13.76 2.54
C GLY A 33 16.39 14.04 2.48
N GLN A 34 15.63 13.27 1.70
CA GLN A 34 14.18 13.34 1.62
C GLN A 34 13.56 12.12 2.29
N GLY A 35 12.37 12.30 2.87
CA GLY A 35 11.72 11.36 3.79
C GLY A 35 11.62 9.91 3.27
N PRO A 36 11.18 8.97 4.13
CA PRO A 36 11.24 7.55 3.81
C PRO A 36 10.40 7.24 2.55
N TRP A 37 11.07 6.80 1.49
CA TRP A 37 10.42 6.35 0.27
C TRP A 37 10.13 4.86 0.39
N THR A 38 8.88 4.49 0.13
CA THR A 38 8.46 3.09 0.04
C THR A 38 7.75 2.85 -1.28
N LEU A 39 7.72 1.58 -1.71
CA LEU A 39 7.02 1.18 -2.92
C LEU A 39 5.53 1.46 -2.79
N GLU A 40 4.96 1.35 -1.58
CA GLU A 40 3.57 1.74 -1.32
C GLU A 40 3.30 3.21 -1.64
N ILE A 41 4.19 4.12 -1.24
CA ILE A 41 4.06 5.55 -1.54
C ILE A 41 4.15 5.78 -3.05
N LEU A 42 5.11 5.15 -3.72
CA LEU A 42 5.30 5.23 -5.17
C LEU A 42 4.04 4.75 -5.91
N LEU A 43 3.53 3.57 -5.53
CA LEU A 43 2.31 3.00 -6.09
C LEU A 43 1.08 3.84 -5.77
N GLY A 44 1.03 4.49 -4.60
CA GLY A 44 -0.02 5.45 -4.26
C GLY A 44 -0.06 6.63 -5.22
N TYR A 45 1.09 7.18 -5.61
CA TYR A 45 1.12 8.25 -6.62
C TYR A 45 0.71 7.75 -8.01
N VAL A 46 1.15 6.55 -8.40
CA VAL A 46 0.76 5.93 -9.69
C VAL A 46 -0.74 5.63 -9.75
N MET A 47 -1.33 5.19 -8.64
CA MET A 47 -2.75 4.83 -8.54
C MET A 47 -3.65 6.01 -8.15
N PHE A 48 -3.08 7.19 -7.88
CA PHE A 48 -3.82 8.41 -7.60
C PHE A 48 -4.89 8.74 -8.66
N PRO A 49 -4.59 8.77 -9.98
CA PRO A 49 -5.60 9.03 -10.99
C PRO A 49 -6.74 7.99 -10.98
N VAL A 50 -6.44 6.74 -10.64
CA VAL A 50 -7.45 5.66 -10.54
C VAL A 50 -8.37 5.92 -9.35
N ALA A 51 -7.80 6.25 -8.18
CA ALA A 51 -8.58 6.60 -6.99
C ALA A 51 -9.46 7.86 -7.21
N PHE A 52 -8.91 8.85 -7.91
CA PHE A 52 -9.62 10.09 -8.22
C PHE A 52 -10.82 9.85 -9.16
N VAL A 53 -10.65 9.05 -10.23
CA VAL A 53 -11.73 8.70 -11.17
C VAL A 53 -12.82 7.85 -10.51
N MET A 54 -12.48 7.08 -9.46
CA MET A 54 -13.47 6.34 -8.67
C MET A 54 -14.31 7.23 -7.74
N GLY A 55 -14.11 8.55 -7.76
CA GLY A 55 -14.96 9.51 -7.04
C GLY A 55 -14.47 9.89 -5.66
N VAL A 56 -13.26 9.45 -5.25
CA VAL A 56 -12.63 9.91 -4.01
C VAL A 56 -11.99 11.27 -4.28
N THR A 57 -12.79 12.34 -4.23
CA THR A 57 -12.36 13.70 -4.63
C THR A 57 -12.50 14.74 -3.54
N GLU A 58 -13.16 14.42 -2.43
CA GLU A 58 -13.43 15.36 -1.34
C GLU A 58 -12.15 15.82 -0.65
N ASN A 59 -11.18 14.93 -0.48
CA ASN A 59 -9.90 15.24 0.15
C ASN A 59 -8.74 14.55 -0.58
N VAL A 60 -7.75 15.33 -1.01
CA VAL A 60 -6.54 14.84 -1.70
C VAL A 60 -5.78 13.82 -0.84
N HIS A 61 -5.79 13.98 0.49
CA HIS A 61 -5.13 13.05 1.40
C HIS A 61 -5.85 11.69 1.45
N GLU A 62 -7.19 11.70 1.44
CA GLU A 62 -7.99 10.48 1.37
C GLU A 62 -7.86 9.81 0.01
N THR A 63 -7.84 10.58 -1.09
CA THR A 63 -7.57 10.05 -2.43
C THR A 63 -6.22 9.33 -2.46
N LEU A 64 -5.17 9.93 -1.87
CA LEU A 64 -3.85 9.33 -1.82
C LEU A 64 -3.82 8.07 -0.94
N LEU A 65 -4.55 8.06 0.17
CA LEU A 65 -4.67 6.90 1.05
C LEU A 65 -5.39 5.74 0.35
N VAL A 66 -6.51 6.01 -0.33
CA VAL A 66 -7.22 5.02 -1.15
C VAL A 66 -6.33 4.53 -2.30
N ALA A 67 -5.59 5.43 -2.95
CA ALA A 67 -4.63 5.08 -3.99
C ALA A 67 -3.52 4.14 -3.48
N ARG A 68 -3.00 4.36 -2.27
CA ARG A 68 -2.02 3.45 -1.62
C ARG A 68 -2.62 2.07 -1.34
N LEU A 69 -3.89 1.99 -0.93
CA LEU A 69 -4.58 0.72 -0.74
C LEU A 69 -4.75 -0.04 -2.06
N ILE A 70 -5.13 0.65 -3.14
CA ILE A 70 -5.25 0.07 -4.48
C ILE A 70 -3.88 -0.37 -5.01
N GLY A 71 -2.85 0.44 -4.80
CA GLY A 71 -1.46 0.10 -5.13
C GLY A 71 -1.01 -1.16 -4.40
N THR A 72 -1.25 -1.22 -3.08
CA THR A 72 -0.93 -2.40 -2.26
C THR A 72 -1.68 -3.65 -2.71
N LYS A 73 -2.98 -3.50 -3.04
CA LYS A 73 -3.81 -4.58 -3.58
C LYS A 73 -3.22 -5.17 -4.86
N THR A 74 -2.71 -4.30 -5.73
CA THR A 74 -2.19 -4.65 -7.04
C THR A 74 -0.79 -5.26 -6.98
N ALA A 75 0.11 -4.68 -6.16
CA ALA A 75 1.49 -5.13 -6.09
C ALA A 75 1.73 -6.30 -5.14
N VAL A 76 0.90 -6.44 -4.10
CA VAL A 76 1.06 -7.46 -3.05
C VAL A 76 -0.08 -8.46 -3.11
N ASN A 77 -1.23 -8.14 -2.51
CA ASN A 77 -2.49 -8.87 -2.63
C ASN A 77 -3.63 -8.11 -1.91
N GLU A 78 -4.84 -8.65 -2.04
CA GLU A 78 -6.04 -8.11 -1.39
C GLU A 78 -6.04 -8.29 0.14
N PHE A 79 -5.55 -9.41 0.67
CA PHE A 79 -5.53 -9.69 2.11
C PHE A 79 -4.70 -8.68 2.91
N VAL A 80 -3.54 -8.29 2.39
CA VAL A 80 -2.64 -7.30 2.98
C VAL A 80 -3.25 -5.91 2.87
N ALA A 81 -3.88 -5.58 1.73
CA ALA A 81 -4.57 -4.31 1.56
C ALA A 81 -5.76 -4.17 2.54
N TYR A 82 -6.56 -5.22 2.71
CA TYR A 82 -7.68 -5.23 3.67
C TYR A 82 -7.21 -5.17 5.12
N LYS A 83 -6.07 -5.80 5.45
CA LYS A 83 -5.48 -5.66 6.79
C LYS A 83 -5.17 -4.18 7.10
N LYS A 84 -4.50 -3.49 6.16
CA LYS A 84 -4.19 -2.06 6.31
C LYS A 84 -5.45 -1.19 6.38
N LEU A 85 -6.46 -1.50 5.58
CA LEU A 85 -7.76 -0.81 5.66
C LEU A 85 -8.41 -0.99 7.04
N GLY A 86 -8.36 -2.20 7.60
CA GLY A 86 -8.88 -2.45 8.95
C GLY A 86 -8.14 -1.66 10.05
N GLU A 87 -6.81 -1.53 9.92
CA GLU A 87 -6.00 -0.68 10.81
C GLU A 87 -6.39 0.80 10.70
N LEU A 88 -6.62 1.29 9.48
CA LEU A 88 -7.06 2.67 9.22
C LEU A 88 -8.43 2.96 9.85
N ILE A 89 -9.42 2.10 9.60
CA ILE A 89 -10.77 2.21 10.18
C ILE A 89 -10.73 2.15 11.71
N SER A 90 -9.82 1.35 12.29
CA SER A 90 -9.69 1.23 13.75
C SER A 90 -8.99 2.44 14.38
N SER A 91 -8.21 3.19 13.60
CA SER A 91 -7.43 4.34 14.07
C SER A 91 -8.17 5.69 14.02
N GLU A 92 -9.27 5.77 13.26
CA GLU A 92 -10.19 6.91 13.27
C GLU A 92 -11.40 6.59 14.17
N PRO A 93 -11.55 7.24 15.34
CA PRO A 93 -12.85 7.33 15.96
C PRO A 93 -13.74 8.08 14.97
N GLN A 94 -14.64 7.32 14.36
CA GLN A 94 -15.79 7.79 13.62
C GLN A 94 -16.48 8.99 14.32
N GLU A 95 -16.17 10.23 13.94
CA GLU A 95 -17.16 11.31 13.99
C GLU A 95 -18.12 11.07 12.81
N ILE A 96 -18.97 10.04 12.95
CA ILE A 96 -20.15 9.89 12.11
C ILE A 96 -21.06 11.05 12.51
N SER A 97 -21.07 12.11 11.71
CA SER A 97 -22.13 13.08 11.70
C SER A 97 -23.29 12.46 10.91
N VAL A 98 -24.19 11.80 11.64
CA VAL A 98 -25.57 11.56 11.20
C VAL A 98 -26.36 12.86 11.36
#